data_AF-A0AAU7CNA4-F1
#
_entry.id   AF-A0AAU7CNA4-F1
#
_cell.length_a   1.000
_cell.length_b   1.000
_cell.length_c   1.000
_cell.angle_alpha   90.00
_cell.angle_beta   90.00
_cell.angle_gamma   90.00
#
_symmetry.space_group_name_H-M   'P 1'
#
loop_
_entity.id
_entity.type
_entity.pdbx_description
1 polymer ?
#
loop_
_entity_poly.entity_id
_entity_poly.type
_entity_poly.pdbx_seq_one_letter_code
_entity_poly.pdbx_strand_id
1 'polypeptide(L)'
;MPDAAIPPPTLALIELIATAIRNELGVEIDAYPGQRQPERADPLNRGFRAVARVIVRHIVGPDASPDLVSLTLLQATQRRLTSEGWEERQVRFLIELESGYPDDWLTFLLLSSRPQIEPLLDPDATNPN
;
A
#
# COMPACT_ATOMS: atom_id res chain seq x y z
N MET A 1 4.46 0.56 -24.30
CA MET A 1 5.55 0.32 -23.34
C MET A 1 5.63 -1.18 -23.14
N PRO A 2 6.81 -1.81 -23.14
CA PRO A 2 6.87 -3.23 -22.79
C PRO A 2 6.32 -3.37 -21.37
N ASP A 3 5.36 -4.28 -21.19
CA ASP A 3 4.89 -4.73 -19.88
C ASP A 3 6.11 -5.27 -19.13
N ALA A 4 6.77 -4.41 -18.35
CA ALA A 4 7.78 -4.85 -17.42
C ALA A 4 7.03 -5.62 -16.32
N ALA A 5 6.86 -6.91 -16.56
CA ALA A 5 6.23 -7.81 -15.61
C ALA A 5 7.03 -7.79 -14.32
N ILE A 6 6.38 -7.43 -13.21
CA ILE A 6 7.00 -7.44 -11.89
C ILE A 6 7.40 -8.89 -11.58
N PRO A 7 8.67 -9.16 -11.24
CA PRO A 7 9.09 -10.52 -10.91
C PRO A 7 8.25 -11.05 -9.73
N PRO A 8 7.66 -12.26 -9.82
CA PRO A 8 6.89 -12.84 -8.73
C PRO A 8 7.58 -12.84 -7.35
N PRO A 9 8.91 -13.08 -7.26
CA PRO A 9 9.62 -12.98 -5.97
C PRO A 9 9.58 -11.59 -5.34
N THR A 10 9.60 -10.52 -6.14
CA THR A 10 9.57 -9.13 -5.65
C THR A 10 8.25 -8.84 -4.94
N LEU A 11 7.15 -9.20 -5.59
CA LEU A 11 5.80 -9.00 -5.08
C LEU A 11 5.57 -9.79 -3.80
N ALA A 12 5.93 -11.09 -3.81
CA ALA A 12 5.78 -11.97 -2.66
C ALA A 12 6.59 -11.49 -1.44
N LEU A 13 7.80 -10.95 -1.65
CA LEU A 13 8.62 -10.43 -0.56
C LEU A 13 8.03 -9.17 0.07
N ILE A 14 7.48 -8.26 -0.74
CA ILE A 14 6.82 -7.05 -0.24
C ILE A 14 5.56 -7.41 0.55
N GLU A 15 4.74 -8.35 0.05
CA GLU A 15 3.56 -8.87 0.77
C GLU A 15 3.95 -9.52 2.10
N LEU A 16 5.03 -10.31 2.11
CA LEU A 16 5.54 -10.97 3.31
C LEU A 16 5.98 -9.96 4.37
N ILE A 17 6.75 -8.93 3.99
CA ILE A 17 7.22 -7.90 4.93
C ILE A 17 6.04 -7.09 5.45
N ALA A 18 5.11 -6.67 4.59
CA ALA A 18 3.91 -5.95 5.04
C ALA A 18 3.13 -6.78 6.06
N THR A 19 2.96 -8.07 5.80
CA THR A 19 2.27 -9.00 6.71
C THR A 19 3.01 -9.16 8.03
N ALA A 20 4.34 -9.29 8.00
CA ALA A 20 5.15 -9.35 9.22
C ALA A 20 5.01 -8.07 10.06
N ILE A 21 5.05 -6.89 9.43
CA ILE A 21 4.87 -5.60 10.11
C ILE A 21 3.47 -5.51 10.75
N ARG A 22 2.42 -5.89 10.02
CA ARG A 22 1.05 -5.92 10.56
C ARG A 22 0.91 -6.88 11.74
N ASN A 23 1.54 -8.06 11.67
CA ASN A 23 1.48 -9.03 12.75
C ASN A 23 2.24 -8.57 14.00
N GLU A 24 3.34 -7.83 13.82
CA GLU A 24 4.14 -7.30 14.93
C GLU A 24 3.47 -6.10 15.60
N LEU A 25 2.95 -5.15 14.81
CA LEU A 25 2.42 -3.88 15.31
C LEU A 25 0.90 -3.89 15.55
N GLY A 26 0.19 -4.88 15.01
CA GLY A 26 -1.25 -5.06 15.22
C GLY A 26 -2.11 -3.88 14.73
N VAL A 27 -3.12 -3.54 15.54
CA VAL A 27 -4.12 -2.47 15.27
C VAL A 27 -3.58 -1.07 15.63
N GLU A 28 -2.36 -0.98 16.18
CA GLU A 28 -1.77 0.27 16.68
C GLU A 28 -1.10 1.12 15.60
N ILE A 29 -1.15 0.69 14.33
CA ILE A 29 -0.65 1.49 13.22
C ILE A 29 -1.61 2.65 12.96
N ASP A 30 -1.58 3.70 13.79
CA ASP A 30 -2.23 4.99 13.52
C ASP A 30 -1.42 5.74 12.45
N ALA A 31 -1.26 5.11 11.28
CA ALA A 31 -0.46 5.66 10.21
C ALA A 31 -1.30 6.65 9.41
N TYR A 32 -0.97 7.93 9.53
CA TYR A 32 -1.50 8.93 8.62
C TYR A 32 -0.92 8.70 7.21
N PRO A 33 -1.76 8.56 6.16
CA PRO A 33 -1.29 8.30 4.80
C PRO A 33 -0.59 9.51 4.15
N GLY A 34 -0.60 10.69 4.78
CA GLY A 34 -0.05 11.92 4.22
C GLY A 34 -1.00 12.65 3.28
N GLN A 35 -1.99 11.96 2.68
CA GLN A 35 -2.91 12.50 1.68
C GLN A 35 -2.14 13.27 0.57
N ARG A 36 -2.46 14.55 0.36
CA ARG A 36 -1.78 15.47 -0.56
C ARG A 36 -0.42 15.99 -0.07
N GLN A 37 0.09 15.51 1.08
CA GLN A 37 1.32 15.95 1.72
C GLN A 37 2.16 14.73 2.16
N PRO A 38 2.91 14.11 1.23
CA PRO A 38 3.64 12.85 1.47
C PRO A 38 4.74 13.01 2.53
N GLU A 39 5.28 14.22 2.71
CA GLU A 39 6.21 14.55 3.79
C GLU A 39 5.58 14.43 5.19
N ARG A 40 4.25 14.48 5.26
CA ARG A 40 3.48 14.26 6.49
C ARG A 40 2.97 12.84 6.63
N ALA A 41 3.17 11.98 5.63
CA ALA A 41 2.90 10.56 5.80
C ALA A 41 3.71 10.01 6.98
N ASP A 42 3.10 9.08 7.71
CA ASP A 42 3.72 8.49 8.88
C ASP A 42 5.12 7.92 8.54
N PRO A 43 6.13 8.09 9.43
CA PRO A 43 7.45 7.50 9.21
C PRO A 43 7.44 6.02 8.82
N LEU A 44 6.48 5.23 9.31
CA LEU A 44 6.33 3.82 8.96
C LEU A 44 5.99 3.65 7.47
N ASN A 45 5.03 4.42 6.95
CA ASN A 45 4.66 4.37 5.53
C ASN A 45 5.85 4.78 4.65
N ARG A 46 6.54 5.86 5.01
CA ARG A 46 7.72 6.32 4.27
C ARG A 46 8.86 5.32 4.33
N GLY A 47 9.07 4.69 5.50
CA GLY A 47 10.07 3.65 5.72
C GLY A 47 9.80 2.41 4.89
N PHE A 48 8.56 1.91 4.91
CA PHE A 48 8.17 0.76 4.10
C PHE A 48 8.27 1.04 2.60
N ARG A 49 7.86 2.23 2.12
CA ARG A 49 8.07 2.64 0.73
C ARG A 49 9.56 2.64 0.36
N ALA A 50 10.43 3.11 1.25
CA ALA A 50 11.88 3.06 1.01
C ALA A 50 12.40 1.63 0.91
N VAL A 51 11.90 0.71 1.74
CA VAL A 51 12.21 -0.73 1.68
C VAL A 51 11.72 -1.35 0.37
N ALA A 52 10.47 -1.09 -0.03
CA ALA A 52 9.92 -1.57 -1.30
C ALA A 52 10.76 -1.11 -2.50
N ARG A 53 11.17 0.17 -2.51
CA ARG A 53 12.07 0.72 -3.54
C ARG A 53 13.42 0.01 -3.59
N VAL A 54 14.01 -0.31 -2.44
CA VAL A 54 15.28 -1.06 -2.38
C VAL A 54 15.11 -2.48 -2.91
N ILE A 55 14.03 -3.17 -2.52
CA ILE A 55 13.73 -4.53 -2.99
C ILE A 55 13.55 -4.57 -4.50
N VAL A 56 12.73 -3.67 -5.05
CA VAL A 56 12.48 -3.58 -6.49
C VAL A 56 13.78 -3.33 -7.25
N ARG A 57 14.61 -2.36 -6.81
CA ARG A 57 15.92 -2.08 -7.43
C ARG A 57 16.89 -3.25 -7.32
N HIS A 58 16.88 -3.98 -6.19
CA HIS A 58 17.79 -5.10 -6.00
C HIS A 58 17.45 -6.28 -6.92
N ILE A 59 16.16 -6.57 -7.11
CA ILE A 59 15.71 -7.73 -7.90
C ILE A 59 15.63 -7.41 -9.39
N VAL A 60 15.11 -6.24 -9.76
CA VAL A 60 14.93 -5.84 -11.16
C VAL A 60 16.21 -5.22 -11.74
N GLY A 61 17.05 -4.64 -10.89
CA GLY A 61 18.29 -3.96 -11.28
C GLY A 61 18.25 -2.45 -11.04
N PRO A 62 19.42 -1.78 -11.13
CA PRO A 62 19.56 -0.36 -10.82
C PRO A 62 18.78 0.56 -11.77
N ASP A 63 18.52 0.09 -13.00
CA ASP A 63 17.79 0.83 -14.05
C ASP A 63 16.26 0.67 -13.96
N ALA A 64 15.75 0.08 -12.88
CA ALA A 64 14.31 -0.08 -12.66
C ALA A 64 13.60 1.28 -12.64
N SER A 65 12.56 1.43 -13.48
CA SER A 65 11.72 2.63 -13.50
C SER A 65 11.10 2.88 -12.11
N PRO A 66 11.01 4.13 -11.65
CA PRO A 66 10.22 4.48 -10.45
C PRO A 66 8.80 3.94 -10.50
N ASP A 67 8.18 3.90 -11.68
CA ASP A 67 6.82 3.39 -11.89
C ASP A 67 6.67 1.92 -11.48
N LEU A 68 7.76 1.13 -11.51
CA LEU A 68 7.72 -0.27 -11.06
C LEU A 68 7.47 -0.39 -9.57
N VAL A 69 7.92 0.59 -8.76
CA VAL A 69 7.62 0.60 -7.33
C VAL A 69 6.12 0.81 -7.13
N SER A 70 5.55 1.82 -7.78
CA SER A 70 4.11 2.12 -7.72
C SER A 70 3.27 0.95 -8.21
N LEU A 71 3.64 0.33 -9.34
CA LEU A 71 2.95 -0.86 -9.85
C LEU A 71 3.05 -2.05 -8.89
N THR A 72 4.20 -2.23 -8.24
CA THR A 72 4.37 -3.34 -7.29
C THR A 72 3.53 -3.12 -6.03
N LEU A 73 3.50 -1.89 -5.50
CA LEU A 73 2.65 -1.53 -4.37
C LEU A 73 1.16 -1.67 -4.73
N LEU A 74 0.77 -1.28 -5.94
CA LEU A 74 -0.60 -1.43 -6.43
C LEU A 74 -1.01 -2.90 -6.48
N GLN A 75 -0.20 -3.76 -7.10
CA GLN A 75 -0.48 -5.19 -7.20
C GLN A 75 -0.53 -5.87 -5.83
N ALA A 76 0.40 -5.52 -4.93
CA ALA A 76 0.42 -6.06 -3.57
C ALA A 76 -0.85 -5.64 -2.80
N THR A 77 -1.28 -4.39 -2.95
CA THR A 77 -2.49 -3.87 -2.31
C THR A 77 -3.74 -4.58 -2.82
N GLN A 78 -3.88 -4.71 -4.14
CA GLN A 78 -5.01 -5.41 -4.77
C GLN A 78 -5.09 -6.88 -4.32
N ARG A 79 -3.96 -7.59 -4.34
CA ARG A 79 -3.90 -8.99 -3.93
C ARG A 79 -4.23 -9.16 -2.46
N ARG A 80 -3.68 -8.30 -1.60
CA ARG A 80 -4.00 -8.28 -0.17
C ARG A 80 -5.50 -8.12 0.04
N LEU A 81 -6.09 -7.03 -0.42
CA LEU A 81 -7.50 -6.73 -0.16
C LEU A 81 -8.41 -7.81 -0.77
N THR A 82 -8.10 -8.30 -1.97
CA THR A 82 -8.86 -9.42 -2.55
C THR A 82 -8.75 -10.69 -1.69
N SER A 83 -7.56 -11.02 -1.17
CA SER A 83 -7.36 -12.19 -0.30
C SER A 83 -8.06 -12.08 1.06
N GLU A 84 -8.29 -10.86 1.54
CA GLU A 84 -9.06 -10.56 2.76
C GLU A 84 -10.58 -10.54 2.50
N GLY A 85 -11.03 -10.84 1.28
CA GLY A 85 -12.43 -10.97 0.92
C GLY A 85 -13.15 -9.65 0.59
N TRP A 86 -12.41 -8.60 0.26
CA TRP A 86 -13.01 -7.34 -0.20
C TRP A 86 -13.53 -7.47 -1.63
N GLU A 87 -14.67 -6.84 -1.92
CA GLU A 87 -15.22 -6.83 -3.27
C GLU A 87 -14.37 -5.99 -4.22
N GLU A 88 -14.29 -6.36 -5.50
CA GLU A 88 -13.52 -5.64 -6.51
C GLU A 88 -13.86 -4.14 -6.57
N ARG A 89 -15.14 -3.80 -6.39
CA ARG A 89 -15.59 -2.40 -6.35
C ARG A 89 -15.04 -1.65 -5.13
N GLN A 90 -14.99 -2.29 -3.96
CA GLN A 90 -14.41 -1.72 -2.74
C GLN A 90 -12.91 -1.53 -2.89
N VAL A 91 -12.21 -2.54 -3.43
CA VAL A 91 -10.76 -2.46 -3.71
C VAL A 91 -10.43 -1.30 -4.63
N ARG A 92 -11.15 -1.16 -5.74
CA ARG A 92 -10.97 -0.06 -6.68
C ARG A 92 -11.25 1.29 -6.02
N PHE A 93 -12.36 1.40 -5.30
CA PHE A 93 -12.71 2.63 -4.59
C PHE A 93 -11.62 3.05 -3.59
N LEU A 94 -11.12 2.12 -2.77
CA LEU A 94 -10.04 2.39 -1.82
C LEU A 94 -8.77 2.85 -2.53
N ILE A 95 -8.35 2.19 -3.62
CA ILE A 95 -7.16 2.58 -4.37
C ILE A 95 -7.30 3.98 -4.99
N GLU A 96 -8.49 4.32 -5.48
CA GLU A 96 -8.77 5.59 -6.16
C GLU A 96 -9.04 6.76 -5.19
N LEU A 97 -9.24 6.49 -3.90
CA LEU A 97 -9.64 7.48 -2.91
C LEU A 97 -8.64 8.64 -2.78
N GLU A 98 -7.34 8.37 -2.90
CA GLU A 98 -6.27 9.36 -2.84
C GLU A 98 -5.41 9.30 -4.11
N SER A 99 -5.68 10.21 -5.06
CA SER A 99 -4.99 10.27 -6.36
C SER A 99 -3.69 11.07 -6.37
N GLY A 100 -3.32 11.73 -5.26
CA GLY A 100 -2.19 12.67 -5.20
C GLY A 100 -0.83 12.00 -5.06
N TYR A 101 -0.70 11.04 -4.15
CA TYR A 101 0.56 10.34 -3.84
C TYR A 101 0.31 8.83 -3.70
N PRO A 102 0.24 8.10 -4.82
CA PRO A 102 -0.26 6.73 -4.83
C PRO A 102 0.56 5.80 -3.94
N ASP A 103 1.89 5.96 -3.88
CA ASP A 103 2.73 5.03 -3.14
C ASP A 103 2.54 5.08 -1.61
N ASP A 104 2.36 6.28 -1.04
CA ASP A 104 2.16 6.43 0.41
C ASP A 104 0.76 5.95 0.81
N TRP A 105 -0.24 6.23 -0.04
CA TRP A 105 -1.59 5.71 0.11
C TRP A 105 -1.66 4.18 0.00
N LEU A 106 -1.03 3.59 -1.02
CA LEU A 106 -0.94 2.15 -1.19
C LEU A 106 -0.16 1.50 -0.05
N THR A 107 0.86 2.17 0.47
CA THR A 107 1.58 1.69 1.66
C THR A 107 0.69 1.69 2.90
N PHE A 108 -0.09 2.75 3.12
CA PHE A 108 -1.11 2.77 4.16
C PHE A 108 -2.10 1.61 3.98
N LEU A 109 -2.66 1.43 2.79
CA LEU A 109 -3.56 0.30 2.50
C LEU A 109 -2.88 -1.07 2.59
N LEU A 110 -1.56 -1.17 2.60
CA LEU A 110 -0.83 -2.41 2.83
C LEU A 110 -0.56 -2.66 4.32
N LEU A 111 -0.35 -1.61 5.11
CA LEU A 111 0.03 -1.72 6.51
C LEU A 111 -1.15 -1.59 7.47
N SER A 112 -2.26 -0.98 7.04
CA SER A 112 -3.42 -0.78 7.90
C SER A 112 -4.23 -2.06 8.09
N SER A 113 -4.71 -2.27 9.31
CA SER A 113 -5.61 -3.38 9.63
C SER A 113 -6.99 -3.18 8.98
N ARG A 114 -7.77 -4.26 8.82
CA ARG A 114 -9.14 -4.18 8.28
C ARG A 114 -10.02 -3.19 9.06
N PRO A 115 -10.06 -3.18 10.41
CA PRO A 115 -10.84 -2.21 11.17
C PRO A 115 -10.49 -0.74 10.91
N GLN A 116 -9.27 -0.45 10.43
CA GLN A 116 -8.85 0.91 10.07
C GLN A 116 -9.24 1.28 8.64
N ILE A 117 -9.34 0.30 7.74
CA ILE A 117 -9.69 0.52 6.34
C ILE A 117 -11.22 0.54 6.16
N GLU A 118 -11.95 -0.28 6.90
CA GLU A 118 -13.40 -0.49 6.74
C GLU A 118 -14.22 0.81 6.89
N PRO A 119 -13.92 1.73 7.84
CA PRO A 119 -14.59 3.02 7.94
C PRO A 119 -14.41 3.91 6.69
N LEU A 120 -13.35 3.73 5.91
CA LEU A 120 -13.11 4.53 4.71
C LEU A 120 -14.10 4.22 3.58
N LEU A 121 -14.79 3.07 3.64
CA LEU A 121 -15.85 2.71 2.70
C LEU A 121 -17.15 3.47 2.96
N ASP A 122 -17.33 4.05 4.15
CA ASP A 122 -18.53 4.76 4.55
C ASP A 122 -18.17 6.17 5.04
N PRO A 123 -18.16 7.18 4.17
CA PRO A 123 -17.74 8.54 4.53
C PRO A 123 -18.66 9.19 5.59
N ASP A 124 -19.88 8.68 5.79
CA ASP A 124 -20.82 9.19 6.79
C ASP A 124 -20.55 8.63 8.20
N ALA A 125 -19.77 7.55 8.34
CA ALA A 125 -19.42 6.95 9.63
C ALA A 125 -18.35 7.75 10.42
N THR A 126 -17.60 8.64 9.76
CA THR A 126 -16.53 9.45 10.36
C THR A 126 -16.99 10.81 10.93
N ASN A 127 -18.28 11.16 10.81
CA ASN A 127 -18.87 12.34 11.46
C ASN A 127 -19.93 11.91 12.48
N PRO A 128 -19.59 11.69 13.76
CA PRO A 128 -20.60 11.67 14.80
C PRO A 128 -21.12 13.10 14.95
N ASN A 129 -22.37 13.34 14.50
CA ASN A 129 -23.14 14.48 15.00
C ASN A 129 -23.35 14.37 16.50
#